data_AF-A0A5A9P5K6-F1
#
_entry.id   AF-A0A5A9P5K6-F1
#
_cell.length_a   1.000
_cell.length_b   1.000
_cell.length_c   1.000
_cell.angle_alpha   90.00
_cell.angle_beta   90.00
_cell.angle_gamma   90.00
#
_symmetry.space_group_name_H-M   'P 1'
#
loop_
_entity.id
_entity.type
_entity.pdbx_description
1 polymer ?
#
loop_
_entity_poly.entity_id
_entity_poly.type
_entity_poly.pdbx_seq_one_letter_code
_entity_poly.pdbx_strand_id
1 'polypeptide(L)'
;MTEELDENVLDSLSDIEKHYTIFAGSSEDDVSYAKVFWSSLFLQPPLESRLVSADIRQRLKVAKVPQSKCDRLGNPEKTDDIQHNTYLKQKQEEKQRYMEMAKKRDQIIDLLKSLRNERIKKEMISLQHKSRKGDPERLAPKTPLSHLDEDQKEVMKLQ
;
A
#
# COMPACT_ATOMS: atom_id res chain seq x y z
N MET A 1 58.27 3.11 32.01
CA MET A 1 58.08 1.83 31.32
C MET A 1 56.99 2.06 30.29
N THR A 2 57.38 2.26 29.04
CA THR A 2 56.48 2.40 27.90
C THR A 2 56.25 1.00 27.36
N GLU A 3 55.04 0.47 27.54
CA GLU A 3 54.67 -0.84 27.03
C GLU A 3 54.58 -0.76 25.50
N GLU A 4 55.52 -1.39 24.81
CA GLU A 4 55.47 -1.59 23.37
C GLU A 4 54.36 -2.60 23.07
N LEU A 5 53.28 -2.13 22.45
CA LEU A 5 52.22 -2.98 21.95
C LEU A 5 52.75 -3.81 20.78
N ASP A 6 52.60 -5.12 20.88
CA ASP A 6 53.02 -6.13 19.89
C ASP A 6 52.46 -5.81 18.49
N GLU A 7 53.33 -5.63 17.49
CA GLU A 7 52.93 -5.24 16.12
C GLU A 7 51.91 -6.20 15.50
N ASN A 8 51.94 -7.48 15.91
CA ASN A 8 51.00 -8.50 15.46
C ASN A 8 49.55 -8.21 15.92
N VAL A 9 49.39 -7.56 17.07
CA VAL A 9 48.08 -7.11 17.56
C VAL A 9 47.60 -5.90 16.77
N LEU A 10 48.50 -4.98 16.41
CA LEU A 10 48.17 -3.78 15.65
C LEU A 10 47.74 -4.11 14.21
N ASP A 11 48.43 -5.06 13.57
CA ASP A 11 48.08 -5.53 12.22
C ASP A 11 46.74 -6.25 12.20
N SER A 12 46.44 -7.05 13.24
CA SER A 12 45.14 -7.70 13.41
C SER A 12 44.00 -6.69 13.61
N LEU A 13 44.24 -5.58 14.31
CA LEU A 13 43.24 -4.52 14.50
C LEU A 13 43.01 -3.74 13.20
N SER A 14 44.05 -3.50 12.42
CA SER A 14 43.92 -2.84 11.10
C SER A 14 43.13 -3.69 10.11
N ASP A 15 43.33 -5.01 10.13
CA ASP A 15 42.53 -5.94 9.31
C ASP A 15 41.07 -6.01 9.75
N ILE A 16 40.81 -5.94 11.05
CA ILE A 16 39.47 -5.81 11.62
C ILE A 16 38.84 -4.50 11.13
N GLU A 17 39.55 -3.37 11.22
CA GLU A 17 39.07 -2.04 10.82
C GLU A 17 38.70 -1.93 9.33
N LYS A 18 39.39 -2.66 8.44
CA LYS A 18 39.03 -2.76 7.00
C LYS A 18 37.63 -3.35 6.75
N HIS A 19 37.06 -4.07 7.71
CA HIS A 19 35.75 -4.71 7.59
C HIS A 19 34.62 -3.94 8.27
N TYR A 20 34.90 -2.80 8.92
CA TYR A 20 33.87 -1.95 9.53
C TYR A 20 33.51 -0.77 8.64
N THR A 21 32.22 -0.46 8.60
CA THR A 21 31.71 0.79 8.04
C THR A 21 31.44 1.75 9.19
N ILE A 22 32.18 2.86 9.23
CA ILE A 22 32.01 3.92 10.23
C ILE A 22 31.17 5.05 9.62
N PHE A 23 30.09 5.43 10.30
CA PHE A 23 29.22 6.54 9.90
C PHE A 23 29.74 7.87 10.46
N ALA A 24 30.82 8.38 9.88
CA ALA A 24 31.40 9.66 10.27
C ALA A 24 30.61 10.84 9.66
N GLY A 25 30.13 11.76 10.50
CA GLY A 25 29.39 12.96 10.07
C GLY A 25 27.90 12.75 9.78
N SER A 26 27.37 11.54 10.01
CA SER A 26 25.93 11.26 9.96
C SER A 26 25.22 11.75 11.22
N SER A 27 23.92 12.01 11.12
CA SER A 27 23.08 12.36 12.28
C SER A 27 22.89 11.14 13.20
N GLU A 28 22.60 11.37 14.49
CA GLU A 28 22.33 10.27 15.43
C GLU A 28 21.14 9.40 14.98
N ASP A 29 20.14 10.02 14.36
CA ASP A 29 18.99 9.32 13.80
C ASP A 29 19.42 8.35 12.70
N ASP A 30 20.27 8.77 11.77
CA ASP A 30 20.79 7.92 10.68
C ASP A 30 21.59 6.74 11.22
N VAL A 31 22.42 6.96 12.25
CA VAL A 31 23.17 5.91 12.94
C VAL A 31 22.22 4.91 13.59
N SER A 32 21.14 5.39 14.21
CA SER A 32 20.11 4.54 14.82
C SER A 32 19.37 3.69 13.77
N TYR A 33 19.03 4.27 12.62
CA TYR A 33 18.38 3.56 11.52
C TYR A 33 19.29 2.50 10.92
N ALA A 34 20.57 2.83 10.68
CA ALA A 34 21.54 1.88 10.18
C ALA A 34 21.69 0.69 11.15
N LYS A 35 21.77 0.93 12.46
CA LYS A 35 21.82 -0.15 13.46
C LYS A 35 20.60 -1.06 13.37
N VAL A 36 19.39 -0.50 13.33
CA VAL A 36 18.15 -1.29 13.21
C VAL A 36 18.12 -2.05 11.89
N PHE A 37 18.47 -1.41 10.78
CA PHE A 37 18.52 -2.01 9.45
C PHE A 37 19.46 -3.22 9.42
N TRP A 38 20.73 -3.03 9.82
CA TRP A 38 21.70 -4.13 9.82
C TRP A 38 21.32 -5.22 10.82
N SER A 39 20.75 -4.87 11.98
CA SER A 39 20.24 -5.87 12.93
C SER A 39 19.12 -6.73 12.32
N SER A 40 18.28 -6.14 11.48
CA SER A 40 17.16 -6.84 10.84
C SER A 40 17.60 -7.88 9.80
N LEU A 41 18.75 -7.68 9.16
CA LEU A 41 19.31 -8.63 8.18
C LEU A 41 19.79 -9.94 8.82
N PHE A 42 20.15 -9.90 10.10
CA PHE A 42 20.53 -11.09 10.88
C PHE A 42 19.32 -11.78 11.52
N LEU A 43 18.12 -11.18 11.46
CA LEU A 43 16.91 -11.82 11.95
C LEU A 43 16.40 -12.82 10.91
N GLN A 44 16.00 -14.00 11.41
CA GLN A 44 15.28 -14.95 10.57
C GLN A 44 13.98 -14.29 10.06
N PRO A 45 13.66 -14.41 8.76
CA PRO A 45 12.42 -13.85 8.22
C PRO A 45 11.24 -14.32 9.08
N PRO A 46 10.32 -13.40 9.46
CA PRO A 46 9.17 -13.73 10.29
C PRO A 46 8.39 -14.89 9.67
N LEU A 47 7.81 -15.75 10.52
CA LEU A 47 7.18 -16.99 10.07
C LEU A 47 6.08 -16.75 9.00
N GLU A 48 5.45 -15.58 9.04
CA GLU A 48 4.42 -15.12 8.12
C GLU A 48 4.95 -14.75 6.72
N SER A 49 6.22 -14.40 6.59
CA SER A 49 6.86 -14.13 5.29
C SER A 49 7.47 -15.39 4.67
N ARG A 50 7.34 -16.55 5.32
CA ARG A 50 7.86 -17.82 4.80
C ARG A 50 6.84 -18.42 3.84
N LEU A 51 7.22 -18.54 2.58
CA LEU A 51 6.41 -19.17 1.52
C LEU A 51 6.03 -20.63 1.84
N VAL A 52 6.72 -21.26 2.79
CA VAL A 52 6.49 -22.65 3.22
C VAL A 52 6.49 -22.70 4.74
N SER A 53 5.48 -23.37 5.33
CA SER A 53 5.42 -23.67 6.76
C SER A 53 6.74 -24.28 7.26
N ALA A 54 7.19 -23.83 8.43
CA ALA A 54 8.34 -24.43 9.11
C ALA A 54 8.07 -25.90 9.51
N ASP A 55 6.80 -26.24 9.73
CA ASP A 55 6.40 -27.61 10.03
C ASP A 55 6.48 -28.51 8.78
N ILE A 56 7.54 -29.31 8.75
CA ILE A 56 7.81 -30.33 7.74
C ILE A 56 6.71 -31.40 7.65
N ARG A 57 5.82 -31.54 8.65
CA ARG A 57 4.70 -32.49 8.62
C ARG A 57 3.55 -32.03 7.73
N GLN A 58 3.40 -30.71 7.53
CA GLN A 58 2.43 -30.13 6.60
C GLN A 58 2.90 -30.21 5.13
N ARG A 59 4.16 -30.59 4.89
CA ARG A 59 4.67 -30.78 3.53
C ARG A 59 4.09 -32.07 2.97
N LEU A 60 3.36 -31.94 1.87
CA LEU A 60 2.97 -33.10 1.07
C LEU A 60 4.22 -33.89 0.69
N LYS A 61 4.13 -35.21 0.78
CA LYS A 61 5.22 -36.11 0.35
C LYS A 61 5.58 -35.77 -1.09
N VAL A 62 6.87 -35.58 -1.36
CA VAL A 62 7.39 -35.36 -2.72
C VAL A 62 6.82 -36.46 -3.63
N ALA A 63 6.09 -36.05 -4.67
CA ALA A 63 5.54 -36.98 -5.63
C ALA A 63 6.69 -37.80 -6.23
N LYS A 64 6.62 -39.14 -6.10
CA LYS A 64 7.59 -40.01 -6.76
C LYS A 64 7.43 -39.83 -8.26
N VAL A 65 8.45 -39.29 -8.91
CA VAL A 65 8.47 -39.16 -10.36
C VAL A 65 8.43 -40.58 -10.92
N PRO A 66 7.44 -40.96 -11.76
CA PRO A 66 7.55 -42.19 -12.51
C PRO A 66 8.82 -42.09 -13.34
N GLN A 67 9.67 -43.10 -13.28
CA GLN A 67 10.86 -43.23 -14.13
C GLN A 67 10.39 -43.34 -15.60
N SER A 68 10.02 -42.20 -16.14
CA SER A 68 9.59 -41.98 -17.50
C SER A 68 10.78 -41.31 -18.15
N LYS A 69 11.44 -42.05 -19.05
CA LYS A 69 12.44 -41.51 -19.94
C LYS A 69 11.77 -40.40 -20.75
N CYS A 70 12.00 -39.17 -20.35
CA CYS A 70 11.60 -38.02 -21.14
C CYS A 70 12.71 -36.98 -21.00
N ASP A 71 13.63 -37.02 -21.96
CA ASP A 71 14.45 -35.88 -22.32
C ASP A 71 13.52 -34.68 -22.53
N ARG A 72 13.48 -33.78 -21.56
CA ARG A 72 12.99 -32.42 -21.77
C ARG A 72 14.06 -31.48 -21.27
N LEU A 73 14.99 -31.18 -22.17
CA LEU A 73 15.59 -29.86 -22.22
C LEU A 73 14.42 -28.85 -22.22
N GLY A 74 14.16 -28.25 -21.06
CA GLY A 74 13.22 -27.15 -20.93
C GLY A 74 13.82 -25.95 -21.66
N ASN A 75 13.25 -25.59 -22.79
CA ASN A 75 13.65 -24.40 -23.53
C ASN A 75 13.23 -23.16 -22.72
N PRO A 76 14.17 -22.31 -22.25
CA PRO A 76 13.87 -21.16 -21.37
C PRO A 76 12.97 -20.10 -22.01
N GLU A 77 12.85 -20.06 -23.34
CA GLU A 77 11.95 -19.12 -24.03
C GLU A 77 10.47 -19.28 -23.65
N LYS A 78 10.02 -20.50 -23.33
CA LYS A 78 8.59 -20.75 -23.06
C LYS A 78 8.13 -20.30 -21.67
N THR A 79 9.05 -20.11 -20.74
CA THR A 79 8.72 -19.67 -19.38
C THR A 79 8.45 -18.17 -19.31
N ASP A 80 9.16 -17.38 -20.12
CA ASP A 80 9.02 -15.92 -20.16
C ASP A 80 7.67 -15.51 -20.77
N ASP A 81 7.23 -16.21 -21.82
CA ASP A 81 5.90 -16.02 -22.41
C ASP A 81 4.77 -16.29 -21.41
N ILE A 82 4.91 -17.31 -20.56
CA ILE A 82 3.89 -17.63 -19.54
C ILE A 82 3.82 -16.51 -18.49
N GLN A 83 4.96 -15.99 -18.03
CA GLN A 83 5.01 -14.90 -17.06
C GLN A 83 4.44 -13.59 -17.63
N HIS A 84 4.74 -13.27 -18.89
CA HIS A 84 4.17 -12.10 -19.54
C HIS A 84 2.65 -12.22 -19.69
N ASN A 85 2.15 -13.39 -20.09
CA ASN A 85 0.71 -13.64 -20.21
C ASN A 85 -0.03 -13.58 -18.86
N THR A 86 0.56 -14.08 -17.76
CA THR A 86 -0.04 -13.98 -16.43
C THR A 86 -0.11 -12.52 -15.96
N TYR A 87 0.94 -11.73 -16.20
CA TYR A 87 0.94 -10.30 -15.89
C TYR A 87 -0.15 -9.53 -16.66
N LEU A 88 -0.28 -9.76 -17.97
CA LEU A 88 -1.33 -9.13 -18.77
C LEU A 88 -2.73 -9.50 -18.29
N LYS A 89 -2.94 -10.76 -17.90
CA LYS A 89 -4.22 -11.23 -17.36
C LYS A 89 -4.56 -10.53 -16.05
N GLN A 90 -3.61 -10.42 -15.12
CA GLN A 90 -3.80 -9.70 -13.85
C GLN A 90 -4.17 -8.23 -14.08
N LYS A 91 -3.46 -7.55 -14.99
CA LYS A 91 -3.75 -6.16 -15.34
C LYS A 91 -5.15 -5.98 -15.92
N GLN A 92 -5.62 -6.93 -16.72
CA GLN A 92 -6.95 -6.91 -17.29
C GLN A 92 -8.03 -7.16 -16.24
N GLU A 93 -7.82 -8.12 -15.32
CA GLU A 93 -8.73 -8.41 -14.21
C GLU A 93 -8.86 -7.21 -13.27
N GLU A 94 -7.75 -6.54 -12.95
CA GLU A 94 -7.74 -5.32 -12.14
C GLU A 94 -8.53 -4.18 -12.82
N LYS A 95 -8.30 -3.96 -14.12
CA LYS A 95 -9.06 -2.98 -14.90
C LYS A 95 -10.56 -3.28 -14.87
N GLN A 96 -10.95 -4.55 -15.04
CA GLN A 96 -12.35 -4.97 -14.97
C GLN A 96 -12.96 -4.70 -13.60
N ARG A 97 -12.23 -5.04 -12.53
CA ARG A 97 -12.65 -4.76 -11.15
C ARG A 97 -12.93 -3.28 -10.92
N TYR A 98 -12.04 -2.39 -11.38
CA TYR A 98 -12.25 -0.95 -11.27
C TYR A 98 -13.43 -0.45 -12.10
N MET A 99 -13.65 -0.99 -13.31
CA MET A 99 -14.82 -0.64 -14.12
C MET A 99 -16.13 -1.03 -13.43
N GLU A 100 -16.19 -2.19 -12.78
CA GLU A 100 -17.37 -2.60 -12.01
C GLU A 100 -17.61 -1.71 -10.79
N MET A 101 -16.55 -1.33 -10.07
CA MET A 101 -16.65 -0.39 -8.96
C MET A 101 -17.17 0.98 -9.41
N ALA A 102 -16.71 1.48 -10.55
CA ALA A 102 -17.19 2.74 -11.13
C ALA A 102 -18.70 2.66 -11.45
N LYS A 103 -19.14 1.58 -12.12
CA LYS A 103 -20.56 1.36 -12.41
C LYS A 103 -21.42 1.31 -11.14
N LYS A 104 -20.96 0.64 -10.09
CA LYS A 104 -21.65 0.61 -8.79
C LYS A 104 -21.73 2.00 -8.17
N ARG A 105 -20.65 2.79 -8.24
CA ARG A 105 -20.62 4.17 -7.75
C ARG A 105 -21.64 5.04 -8.49
N ASP A 106 -21.72 4.92 -9.81
CA ASP A 106 -22.68 5.67 -10.63
C ASP A 106 -24.12 5.33 -10.26
N GLN A 107 -24.43 4.04 -10.07
CA GLN A 107 -25.75 3.58 -9.61
C GLN A 107 -26.13 4.18 -8.24
N ILE A 108 -25.18 4.22 -7.29
CA ILE A 108 -25.41 4.82 -5.97
C ILE A 108 -25.68 6.33 -6.11
N ILE A 109 -24.89 7.03 -6.93
CA ILE A 109 -25.05 8.46 -7.17
C ILE A 109 -26.44 8.74 -7.75
N ASP A 110 -26.87 7.97 -8.74
CA ASP A 110 -28.18 8.17 -9.37
C ASP A 110 -29.34 7.86 -8.43
N LEU A 111 -29.21 6.83 -7.59
CA LEU A 111 -30.16 6.56 -6.51
C LEU A 111 -30.24 7.73 -5.51
N LEU A 112 -29.11 8.29 -5.10
CA LEU A 112 -29.10 9.43 -4.17
C LEU A 112 -29.74 10.67 -4.80
N LYS A 113 -29.51 10.93 -6.08
CA LYS A 113 -30.17 12.02 -6.83
C LYS A 113 -31.68 11.82 -6.86
N SER A 114 -32.17 10.61 -7.15
CA SER A 114 -33.62 10.34 -7.20
C SER A 114 -34.27 10.52 -5.83
N LEU A 115 -33.66 9.98 -4.78
CA LEU A 115 -34.13 10.16 -3.40
C LEU A 115 -34.17 11.63 -2.99
N ARG A 116 -33.15 12.42 -3.37
CA ARG A 116 -33.13 13.87 -3.15
C ARG A 116 -34.28 14.56 -3.86
N ASN A 117 -34.52 14.22 -5.13
CA ASN A 117 -35.60 14.81 -5.92
C ASN A 117 -36.98 14.48 -5.33
N GLU A 118 -37.18 13.25 -4.86
CA GLU A 118 -38.41 12.86 -4.16
C GLU A 118 -38.61 13.64 -2.87
N ARG A 119 -37.55 13.80 -2.08
CA ARG A 119 -37.57 14.63 -0.87
C ARG A 119 -37.98 16.06 -1.18
N ILE A 120 -37.34 16.68 -2.17
CA ILE A 120 -37.66 18.06 -2.59
C ILE A 120 -39.12 18.16 -3.02
N LYS A 121 -39.63 17.21 -3.81
CA LYS A 121 -41.04 17.20 -4.24
C LYS A 121 -42.01 17.12 -3.06
N LYS A 122 -41.74 16.26 -2.06
CA LYS A 122 -42.55 16.15 -0.84
C LYS A 122 -42.49 17.44 -0.02
N GLU A 123 -41.32 18.04 0.12
CA GLU A 123 -41.12 19.30 0.82
C GLU A 123 -41.88 20.44 0.13
N MET A 124 -41.82 20.56 -1.19
CA MET A 124 -42.56 21.57 -1.97
C MET A 124 -44.06 21.54 -1.71
N ILE A 125 -44.67 20.33 -1.70
CA ILE A 125 -46.10 20.18 -1.38
C ILE A 125 -46.36 20.55 0.08
N SER A 126 -45.52 20.08 1.01
CA SER A 126 -45.68 20.39 2.43
C SER A 126 -45.55 21.88 2.75
N LEU A 127 -44.67 22.62 2.05
CA LEU A 127 -44.46 24.05 2.25
C LEU A 127 -45.73 24.85 1.99
N GLN A 128 -46.54 24.43 1.01
CA GLN A 128 -47.83 25.07 0.72
C GLN A 128 -48.87 24.84 1.82
N HIS A 129 -48.73 23.78 2.63
CA HIS A 129 -49.72 23.35 3.63
C HIS A 129 -49.25 23.58 5.08
N LYS A 130 -48.01 24.05 5.29
CA LYS A 130 -47.50 24.41 6.61
C LYS A 130 -48.15 25.72 7.05
N SER A 131 -48.99 25.68 8.08
CA SER A 131 -49.50 26.90 8.72
C SER A 131 -48.30 27.71 9.23
N ARG A 132 -48.16 28.95 8.79
CA ARG A 132 -47.14 29.92 9.22
C ARG A 132 -47.30 30.23 10.71
N LYS A 133 -46.85 29.33 11.58
CA LYS A 133 -46.74 29.53 13.03
C LYS A 133 -45.31 29.19 13.43
N GLY A 134 -44.44 30.20 13.40
CA GLY A 134 -43.04 30.08 13.82
C GLY A 134 -42.21 31.19 13.18
N ASP A 135 -41.49 31.93 14.02
CA ASP A 135 -40.74 33.15 13.72
C ASP A 135 -39.90 33.16 12.43
N PRO A 136 -39.78 34.33 11.77
CA PRO A 136 -39.00 34.50 10.54
C PRO A 136 -37.49 34.30 10.70
N GLU A 137 -36.99 34.10 11.92
CA GLU A 137 -35.55 34.09 12.24
C GLU A 137 -34.85 32.73 11.98
N ARG A 138 -35.58 31.67 11.61
CA ARG A 138 -35.03 30.30 11.48
C ARG A 138 -34.84 29.79 10.05
N LEU A 139 -35.03 30.62 9.02
CA LEU A 139 -35.01 30.18 7.61
C LEU A 139 -33.67 30.35 6.87
N ALA A 140 -32.61 30.83 7.54
CA ALA A 140 -31.30 30.91 6.90
C ALA A 140 -30.52 29.58 7.03
N PRO A 141 -30.03 28.98 5.92
CA PRO A 141 -28.97 27.98 6.01
C PRO A 141 -27.78 28.63 6.71
N LYS A 142 -27.34 28.07 7.84
CA LYS A 142 -26.19 28.57 8.62
C LYS A 142 -24.83 28.29 7.97
N THR A 143 -24.80 27.97 6.68
CA THR A 143 -23.55 27.89 5.93
C THR A 143 -23.39 29.21 5.21
N PRO A 144 -22.47 30.10 5.64
CA PRO A 144 -22.22 31.32 4.90
C PRO A 144 -21.72 30.93 3.51
N LEU A 145 -22.42 31.42 2.48
CA LEU A 145 -22.13 31.19 1.06
C LEU A 145 -20.66 31.52 0.71
N SER A 146 -20.02 32.40 1.50
CA SER A 146 -18.61 32.78 1.38
C SER A 146 -17.63 31.62 1.49
N HIS A 147 -17.91 30.62 2.34
CA HIS A 147 -16.97 29.52 2.59
C HIS A 147 -16.84 28.58 1.37
N LEU A 148 -17.91 28.43 0.58
CA LEU A 148 -17.86 27.60 -0.64
C LEU A 148 -17.13 28.30 -1.78
N ASP A 149 -17.18 29.64 -1.82
CA ASP A 149 -16.48 30.44 -2.84
C ASP A 149 -14.97 30.52 -2.58
N GLU A 150 -14.56 30.45 -1.30
CA GLU A 150 -13.14 30.39 -0.91
C GLU A 150 -12.51 29.05 -1.29
N ASP A 151 -13.17 27.94 -0.95
CA ASP A 151 -12.70 26.59 -1.32
C ASP A 151 -12.55 26.44 -2.84
N GLN A 152 -13.49 26.99 -3.63
CA GLN A 152 -13.43 26.95 -5.09
C GLN A 152 -12.26 27.75 -5.67
N LYS A 153 -11.93 28.89 -5.07
CA LYS A 153 -10.78 29.72 -5.48
C LYS A 153 -9.45 29.07 -5.13
N GLU A 154 -9.36 28.40 -3.98
CA GLU A 154 -8.14 27.68 -3.58
C GLU A 154 -7.83 26.53 -4.54
N VAL A 155 -8.84 25.75 -4.95
CA VAL A 155 -8.67 24.67 -5.92
C VAL A 155 -8.18 25.20 -7.27
N MET A 156 -8.73 26.32 -7.75
CA MET A 156 -8.31 26.96 -9.01
C MET A 156 -6.88 27.50 -8.98
N LYS A 157 -6.33 27.84 -7.80
CA LYS A 157 -4.97 28.36 -7.64
C LYS A 157 -3.89 27.28 -7.72
N LEU A 158 -4.28 26.01 -7.58
CA LEU A 158 -3.36 24.86 -7.59
C LEU A 158 -3.25 24.17 -8.97
N GLN A 159 -4.00 24.63 -9.97
CA GLN A 159 -3.86 24.26 -11.38
C GLN A 159 -2.93 25.23 -12.10
#